data_AF-A0A1Q3ADH5-F1
#
_entry.id   AF-A0A1Q3ADH5-F1
#
_cell.length_a   1.000
_cell.length_b   1.000
_cell.length_c   1.000
_cell.angle_alpha   90.00
_cell.angle_beta   90.00
_cell.angle_gamma   90.00
#
_symmetry.space_group_name_H-M   'P 1'
#
loop_
_entity.id
_entity.type
_entity.pdbx_description
1 polymer ?
#
loop_
_entity_poly.entity_id
_entity_poly.type
_entity_poly.pdbx_seq_one_letter_code
_entity_poly.pdbx_strand_id
1 'polypeptide(L)'
;MSGQEPKIKNLFKTLFISLVIMAVIEWFKYGTKINYEWFHCWPEQESVGGPDNSVLKLWARGGPSCDKRGEYKTILKRISRDYEPNDEHVSFCIIENKELPHVHYPIHEDKGQPGYWAYVGYNRDSELVGKMCSEHTIYNF
;
A
#
# COMPACT_ATOMS: atom_id res chain seq x y z
N MET A 1 56.35 14.41 -5.07
CA MET A 1 56.28 13.54 -6.28
C MET A 1 54.83 13.15 -6.47
N SER A 2 54.19 13.67 -7.52
CA SER A 2 52.75 13.54 -7.75
C SER A 2 52.41 12.09 -8.11
N GLY A 3 51.58 11.46 -7.25
CA GLY A 3 51.16 10.07 -7.38
C GLY A 3 50.18 9.88 -8.53
N GLN A 4 50.71 9.63 -9.73
CA GLN A 4 49.90 9.11 -10.83
C GLN A 4 49.57 7.64 -10.55
N GLU A 5 48.39 7.38 -9.96
CA GLU A 5 47.78 6.05 -10.10
C GLU A 5 47.78 5.68 -11.60
N PRO A 6 48.15 4.44 -11.97
CA PRO A 6 48.21 4.05 -13.37
C PRO A 6 46.86 4.32 -14.02
N LYS A 7 46.85 5.00 -15.17
CA LYS A 7 45.63 5.49 -15.87
C LYS A 7 44.53 4.42 -15.98
N ILE A 8 44.93 3.15 -16.11
CA ILE A 8 44.04 1.98 -16.14
C ILE A 8 43.29 1.79 -14.81
N LYS A 9 43.96 1.93 -13.65
CA LYS A 9 43.29 1.86 -12.33
C LYS A 9 42.28 2.99 -12.15
N ASN A 10 42.62 4.20 -12.60
CA ASN A 10 41.68 5.33 -12.59
C ASN A 10 40.46 5.04 -13.47
N LEU A 11 40.65 4.43 -14.65
CA LEU A 11 39.55 4.04 -15.52
C LEU A 11 38.62 3.02 -14.85
N PHE A 12 39.17 1.94 -14.27
CA PHE A 12 38.38 0.93 -13.56
C PHE A 12 37.65 1.51 -12.35
N LYS A 13 38.31 2.37 -11.58
CA LYS A 13 37.72 3.06 -10.43
C LYS A 13 36.53 3.92 -10.85
N THR A 14 36.70 4.72 -11.90
CA THR A 14 35.62 5.56 -12.43
C THR A 14 34.46 4.71 -12.96
N LEU A 15 34.73 3.66 -13.75
CA LEU A 15 33.71 2.76 -14.27
C LEU A 15 32.91 2.11 -13.14
N PHE A 16 33.59 1.60 -12.12
CA PHE A 16 32.95 0.93 -10.99
C PHE A 16 32.07 1.91 -10.19
N ILE A 17 32.55 3.13 -9.95
CA ILE A 17 31.76 4.18 -9.30
C ILE A 17 30.51 4.50 -10.13
N SER A 18 30.64 4.66 -11.45
CA SER A 18 29.49 4.91 -12.34
C SER A 18 28.47 3.78 -12.29
N LEU A 19 28.92 2.51 -12.33
CA LEU A 19 28.05 1.34 -12.22
C LEU A 19 27.31 1.30 -10.87
N VAL A 20 28.01 1.58 -9.77
CA VAL A 20 27.41 1.63 -8.42
C VAL A 20 26.35 2.74 -8.34
N ILE A 21 26.63 3.94 -8.87
CA ILE A 21 25.66 5.04 -8.90
C ILE A 21 24.41 4.65 -9.69
N MET A 22 24.58 4.03 -10.88
CA MET A 22 23.45 3.54 -11.66
C MET A 22 22.64 2.48 -10.90
N ALA A 23 23.31 1.53 -10.25
CA ALA A 23 22.64 0.51 -9.45
C ALA A 23 21.85 1.11 -8.28
N VAL A 24 22.39 2.12 -7.60
CA VAL A 24 21.69 2.83 -6.51
C VAL A 24 20.45 3.57 -7.02
N ILE A 25 20.54 4.24 -8.17
CA ILE A 25 19.41 4.96 -8.76
C ILE A 25 18.30 3.97 -9.16
N GLU A 26 18.65 2.87 -9.82
CA GLU A 26 17.68 1.84 -10.21
C GLU A 26 17.06 1.16 -8.99
N TRP A 27 17.86 0.86 -7.96
CA TRP A 27 17.36 0.35 -6.68
C TRP A 27 16.36 1.31 -6.04
N PHE A 28 16.65 2.61 -6.03
CA PHE A 28 15.74 3.63 -5.49
C PHE A 28 14.43 3.72 -6.30
N LYS A 29 14.50 3.71 -7.64
CA LYS A 29 13.30 3.68 -8.49
C LYS A 29 12.44 2.44 -8.24
N TYR A 30 13.08 1.28 -8.14
CA TYR A 30 12.38 0.02 -7.86
C TYR A 30 11.72 0.06 -6.48
N GLY A 31 12.45 0.53 -5.46
CA GLY A 31 11.95 0.67 -4.10
C GLY A 31 10.76 1.63 -3.99
N THR A 32 10.82 2.79 -4.66
CA THR A 32 9.72 3.78 -4.68
C THR A 32 8.52 3.29 -5.48
N LYS A 33 8.71 2.50 -6.54
CA LYS A 33 7.60 1.85 -7.28
C LYS A 33 6.82 0.86 -6.42
N ILE A 34 7.52 0.02 -5.64
CA ILE A 34 6.87 -0.98 -4.78
C ILE A 34 6.15 -0.31 -3.61
N ASN A 35 6.80 0.67 -2.99
CA ASN A 35 6.33 1.36 -1.78
C ASN A 35 5.66 2.70 -2.09
N TYR A 36 5.15 2.90 -3.31
CA TYR A 36 4.53 4.16 -3.71
C TYR A 36 3.40 4.60 -2.75
N GLU A 37 2.64 3.63 -2.23
CA GLU A 37 1.61 3.83 -1.21
C GLU A 37 2.15 4.44 0.09
N TRP A 38 3.34 4.05 0.56
CA TRP A 38 3.95 4.61 1.77
C TRP A 38 4.22 6.11 1.66
N PHE A 39 4.50 6.61 0.46
CA PHE A 39 4.80 8.02 0.23
C PHE A 39 3.56 8.85 -0.10
N HIS A 40 2.53 8.22 -0.67
CA HIS A 40 1.40 8.94 -1.26
C HIS A 40 0.05 8.63 -0.62
N CYS A 41 -0.20 7.39 -0.23
CA CYS A 41 -1.50 6.89 0.21
C CYS A 41 -1.30 5.82 1.29
N TRP A 42 -1.15 6.27 2.53
CA TRP A 42 -0.76 5.43 3.65
C TRP A 42 -1.92 4.50 4.06
N PRO A 43 -1.75 3.17 3.99
CA PRO A 43 -2.77 2.24 4.46
C PRO A 43 -2.78 2.17 5.99
N GLU A 44 -3.98 2.15 6.56
CA GLU A 44 -4.23 1.96 7.98
C GLU A 44 -5.13 0.74 8.16
N GLN A 45 -4.95 0.05 9.27
CA GLN A 45 -5.68 -1.17 9.58
C GLN A 45 -6.04 -1.23 11.06
N GLU A 46 -7.23 -1.77 11.33
CA GLU A 46 -7.76 -1.97 12.68
C GLU A 46 -8.39 -3.35 12.76
N SER A 47 -8.03 -4.13 13.78
CA SER A 47 -8.63 -5.45 14.01
C SER A 47 -10.08 -5.30 14.46
N VAL A 48 -10.97 -6.12 13.89
CA VAL A 48 -12.40 -6.11 14.21
C VAL A 48 -12.77 -7.44 14.84
N GLY A 49 -13.33 -7.39 16.04
CA GLY A 49 -13.81 -8.57 16.77
C GLY A 49 -12.85 -9.03 17.88
N GLY A 50 -12.83 -10.34 18.12
CA GLY A 50 -12.00 -10.96 19.16
C GLY A 50 -10.55 -11.19 18.72
N PRO A 51 -9.66 -11.58 19.66
CA PRO A 51 -8.25 -11.82 19.37
C PRO A 51 -7.97 -12.96 18.37
N ASP A 52 -8.92 -13.87 18.19
CA ASP A 52 -8.80 -15.01 17.26
C ASP A 52 -9.35 -14.72 15.86
N ASN A 53 -10.04 -13.59 15.68
CA ASN A 53 -10.66 -13.24 14.41
C ASN A 53 -9.62 -12.67 13.44
N SER A 54 -9.73 -13.06 12.17
CA SER A 54 -8.89 -12.55 11.08
C SER A 54 -9.38 -11.24 10.48
N VAL A 55 -10.52 -10.71 10.93
CA VAL A 55 -11.17 -9.57 10.26
C VAL A 55 -10.45 -8.26 10.56
N LEU A 56 -10.09 -7.55 9.50
CA LEU A 56 -9.49 -6.22 9.54
C LEU A 56 -10.40 -5.21 8.86
N LYS A 57 -10.52 -4.03 9.47
CA LYS A 57 -10.95 -2.81 8.81
C LYS A 57 -9.74 -2.16 8.17
N LEU A 58 -9.78 -1.92 6.87
CA LEU A 58 -8.71 -1.32 6.09
C LEU A 58 -9.17 0.00 5.47
N TRP A 59 -8.32 1.01 5.50
CA TRP A 59 -8.52 2.24 4.73
C TRP A 59 -7.17 2.81 4.32
N ALA A 60 -7.16 3.80 3.44
CA ALA A 60 -5.93 4.50 3.07
C ALA A 60 -6.16 6.00 3.10
N ARG A 61 -5.14 6.77 3.52
CA ARG A 61 -5.17 8.24 3.56
C ARG A 61 -3.81 8.82 3.22
N GLY A 62 -3.78 9.97 2.57
CA GLY A 62 -2.51 10.57 2.18
C GLY A 62 -2.65 11.92 1.51
N GLY A 63 -1.62 12.31 0.76
CA GLY A 63 -1.56 13.61 0.09
C GLY A 63 -2.37 13.64 -1.22
N PRO A 64 -2.11 14.62 -2.09
CA PRO A 64 -2.87 14.83 -3.34
C PRO A 64 -2.98 13.63 -4.28
N SER A 65 -2.06 12.67 -4.18
CA SER A 65 -2.04 11.44 -4.97
C SER A 65 -2.92 10.31 -4.40
N CYS A 66 -3.52 10.51 -3.22
CA CYS A 66 -4.43 9.58 -2.54
C CYS A 66 -5.86 10.10 -2.56
N ASP A 67 -6.36 10.37 -3.78
CA ASP A 67 -7.79 10.61 -4.00
C ASP A 67 -8.59 9.29 -3.83
N LYS A 68 -9.92 9.35 -3.96
CA LYS A 68 -10.79 8.15 -3.91
C LYS A 68 -10.28 6.97 -4.74
N ARG A 69 -9.72 7.25 -5.92
CA ARG A 69 -9.17 6.22 -6.81
C ARG A 69 -7.88 5.62 -6.25
N GLY A 70 -7.00 6.46 -5.73
CA GLY A 70 -5.76 6.05 -5.06
C GLY A 70 -6.03 5.21 -3.81
N GLU A 71 -6.99 5.63 -3.00
CA GLU A 71 -7.43 4.88 -1.82
C GLU A 71 -7.95 3.49 -2.19
N TYR A 72 -8.89 3.41 -3.14
CA TYR A 72 -9.45 2.15 -3.62
C TYR A 72 -8.37 1.18 -4.13
N LYS A 73 -7.44 1.68 -4.96
CA LYS A 73 -6.31 0.87 -5.46
C LYS A 73 -5.41 0.38 -4.34
N THR A 74 -5.16 1.22 -3.34
CA THR A 74 -4.30 0.88 -2.20
C THR A 74 -4.95 -0.18 -1.33
N ILE A 75 -6.24 -0.04 -1.02
CA ILE A 75 -7.02 -1.02 -0.26
C ILE A 75 -7.00 -2.38 -0.96
N LEU A 76 -7.31 -2.43 -2.27
CA LEU A 76 -7.27 -3.68 -3.03
C LEU A 76 -5.88 -4.32 -3.05
N LYS A 77 -4.83 -3.51 -3.25
CA LYS A 77 -3.45 -4.01 -3.24
C LYS A 77 -3.06 -4.59 -1.88
N ARG A 78 -3.55 -4.02 -0.78
CA ARG A 78 -3.32 -4.54 0.58
C ARG A 78 -4.07 -5.83 0.81
N ILE A 79 -5.34 -5.91 0.43
CA ILE A 79 -6.12 -7.16 0.48
C ILE A 79 -5.39 -8.28 -0.28
N SER A 80 -4.93 -8.02 -1.51
CA SER A 80 -4.25 -9.03 -2.32
C SER A 80 -2.83 -9.38 -1.88
N ARG A 81 -2.18 -8.54 -1.05
CA ARG A 81 -0.79 -8.74 -0.60
C ARG A 81 -0.72 -9.33 0.79
N ASP A 82 -1.60 -8.88 1.67
CA ASP A 82 -1.55 -9.18 3.10
C ASP A 82 -2.32 -10.47 3.44
N TYR A 83 -3.23 -10.91 2.56
CA TYR A 83 -3.89 -12.21 2.63
C TYR A 83 -3.36 -13.11 1.54
N GLU A 84 -3.02 -14.36 1.90
CA GLU A 84 -2.51 -15.37 0.97
C GLU A 84 -3.67 -16.29 0.55
N PRO A 85 -4.15 -16.22 -0.71
CA PRO A 85 -5.29 -17.01 -1.17
C PRO A 85 -5.04 -18.52 -1.13
N ASN A 86 -3.77 -18.95 -1.13
CA ASN A 86 -3.41 -20.37 -1.03
C ASN A 86 -3.60 -20.94 0.39
N ASP A 87 -3.65 -20.09 1.42
CA ASP A 87 -3.85 -20.54 2.81
C ASP A 87 -5.34 -20.76 3.07
N GLU A 88 -6.17 -19.75 2.79
CA GLU A 88 -7.62 -19.80 2.94
C GLU A 88 -8.28 -18.74 2.05
N HIS A 89 -9.48 -19.04 1.54
CA HIS A 89 -10.28 -18.08 0.79
C HIS A 89 -10.62 -16.84 1.62
N VAL A 90 -10.68 -15.69 0.95
CA VAL A 90 -10.84 -14.39 1.59
C VAL A 90 -12.17 -13.77 1.17
N SER A 91 -12.96 -13.33 2.14
CA SER A 91 -14.15 -12.51 1.90
C SER A 91 -13.85 -11.06 2.25
N PHE A 92 -14.27 -10.13 1.39
CA PHE A 92 -14.15 -8.70 1.68
C PHE A 92 -15.26 -7.88 1.04
N CYS A 93 -15.50 -6.68 1.60
CA CYS A 93 -16.30 -5.64 0.96
C CYS A 93 -15.55 -4.32 0.97
N ILE A 94 -15.87 -3.47 0.00
CA ILE A 94 -15.35 -2.10 -0.09
C ILE A 94 -16.53 -1.14 -0.04
N ILE A 95 -16.45 -0.18 0.87
CA ILE A 95 -17.51 0.78 1.17
C ILE A 95 -17.02 2.17 0.80
N GLU A 96 -17.80 2.88 -0.01
CA GLU A 96 -17.52 4.26 -0.41
C GLU A 96 -18.10 5.26 0.59
N ASN A 97 -17.30 6.23 1.00
CA ASN A 97 -17.78 7.42 1.69
C ASN A 97 -18.41 8.40 0.68
N LYS A 98 -19.75 8.44 0.62
CA LYS A 98 -20.48 9.32 -0.30
C LYS A 98 -20.47 10.80 0.11
N GLU A 99 -20.06 11.10 1.34
CA GLU A 99 -20.00 12.47 1.86
C GLU A 99 -18.80 13.25 1.29
N LEU A 100 -17.80 12.53 0.77
CA LEU A 100 -16.58 13.12 0.22
C LEU A 100 -16.63 13.18 -1.32
N PRO A 101 -16.11 14.26 -1.92
CA PRO A 101 -15.94 14.34 -3.37
C PRO A 101 -14.92 13.29 -3.86
N HIS A 102 -14.87 13.04 -5.17
CA HIS A 102 -13.88 12.12 -5.75
C HIS A 102 -12.43 12.55 -5.49
N VAL A 103 -12.19 13.85 -5.51
CA VAL A 103 -10.90 14.45 -5.17
C VAL A 103 -11.06 15.06 -3.79
N HIS A 104 -10.78 14.26 -2.78
CA HIS A 104 -10.62 14.70 -1.41
C HIS A 104 -9.22 14.28 -0.99
N TYR A 105 -8.41 15.23 -0.58
CA TYR A 105 -7.16 14.92 0.09
C TYR A 105 -7.04 15.91 1.25
N PRO A 106 -6.62 15.43 2.43
CA PRO A 106 -6.34 16.31 3.55
C PRO A 106 -5.22 17.28 3.15
N ILE A 107 -5.56 18.57 3.10
CA ILE A 107 -4.59 19.65 2.85
C ILE A 107 -3.83 19.99 4.16
N HIS A 108 -4.29 19.46 5.30
CA HIS A 108 -3.78 19.73 6.65
C HIS A 108 -3.35 18.43 7.38
N GLU A 109 -2.69 18.57 8.53
CA GLU A 109 -2.05 17.46 9.27
C GLU A 109 -3.01 16.34 9.69
N ASP A 110 -4.26 16.67 9.99
CA ASP A 110 -5.31 15.66 10.14
C ASP A 110 -5.68 15.14 8.77
N LYS A 111 -5.33 13.86 8.53
CA LYS A 111 -5.49 13.17 7.24
C LYS A 111 -6.96 13.00 6.78
N GLY A 112 -7.92 13.68 7.41
CA GLY A 112 -9.33 13.70 7.04
C GLY A 112 -10.00 12.34 7.18
N GLN A 113 -11.26 12.28 6.76
CA GLN A 113 -11.97 11.01 6.60
C GLN A 113 -11.51 10.32 5.31
N PRO A 114 -11.42 8.98 5.31
CA PRO A 114 -11.13 8.23 4.09
C PRO A 114 -12.35 8.24 3.15
N GLY A 115 -12.09 8.26 1.85
CA GLY A 115 -13.10 8.13 0.80
C GLY A 115 -13.55 6.69 0.57
N TYR A 116 -12.72 5.72 0.93
CA TYR A 116 -13.05 4.30 0.97
C TYR A 116 -12.51 3.62 2.22
N TRP A 117 -13.26 2.63 2.71
CA TRP A 117 -12.74 1.64 3.64
C TRP A 117 -13.25 0.26 3.25
N ALA A 118 -12.60 -0.78 3.76
CA ALA A 118 -12.95 -2.16 3.53
C ALA A 118 -12.99 -2.95 4.82
N TYR A 119 -13.80 -3.99 4.84
CA TYR A 119 -13.68 -5.08 5.80
C TYR A 119 -13.24 -6.31 5.04
N VAL A 120 -12.21 -6.99 5.55
CA VAL A 120 -11.62 -8.18 4.93
C VAL A 120 -11.30 -9.19 6.02
N GLY A 121 -11.50 -10.46 5.74
CA GLY A 121 -11.10 -11.56 6.61
C GLY A 121 -11.13 -12.88 5.85
N TYR A 122 -10.58 -13.92 6.46
CA TYR A 122 -10.67 -15.27 5.93
C TYR A 122 -12.10 -15.83 6.08
N ASN A 123 -12.46 -16.80 5.25
CA ASN A 123 -13.82 -17.36 5.20
C ASN A 123 -14.32 -17.95 6.53
N ARG A 124 -13.42 -18.42 7.41
CA ARG A 124 -13.75 -18.83 8.78
C ARG A 124 -14.47 -17.75 9.59
N ASP A 125 -14.21 -16.48 9.28
CA ASP A 125 -14.82 -15.30 9.90
C ASP A 125 -15.85 -14.61 8.97
N SER A 126 -16.35 -15.31 7.94
CA SER A 126 -17.27 -14.77 6.93
C SER A 126 -18.55 -14.19 7.52
N GLU A 127 -19.07 -14.75 8.63
CA GLU A 127 -20.23 -14.20 9.34
C GLU A 127 -19.96 -12.79 9.88
N LEU A 128 -18.76 -12.57 10.43
CA LEU A 128 -18.35 -11.28 10.95
C LEU A 128 -18.12 -10.29 9.80
N VAL A 129 -17.47 -10.73 8.72
CA VAL A 129 -17.34 -9.91 7.49
C VAL A 129 -18.72 -9.50 6.98
N GLY A 130 -19.66 -10.44 6.86
CA GLY A 130 -21.04 -10.16 6.43
C GLY A 130 -21.75 -9.15 7.34
N LYS A 131 -21.59 -9.28 8.66
CA LYS A 131 -22.14 -8.31 9.62
C LYS A 131 -21.56 -6.91 9.45
N MET A 132 -20.24 -6.79 9.21
CA MET A 132 -19.58 -5.49 9.04
C MET A 132 -19.87 -4.86 7.68
N CYS A 133 -20.02 -5.68 6.65
CA CYS A 133 -20.36 -5.26 5.29
C CYS A 133 -21.83 -4.84 5.16
N SER A 134 -22.71 -5.35 6.01
CA SER A 134 -24.15 -5.05 6.00
C SER A 134 -24.74 -5.33 4.60
N GLU A 135 -25.38 -4.36 3.96
CA GLU A 135 -25.97 -4.49 2.62
C GLU A 135 -24.98 -4.35 1.44
N HIS A 136 -23.69 -4.12 1.72
CA HIS A 136 -22.69 -3.96 0.66
C HIS A 136 -22.30 -5.30 0.02
N THR A 137 -21.97 -5.25 -1.26
CA THR A 137 -21.51 -6.43 -2.01
C THR A 137 -20.27 -7.04 -1.37
N ILE A 138 -20.35 -8.34 -1.11
CA ILE A 138 -19.23 -9.15 -0.63
C ILE A 138 -18.56 -9.81 -1.84
N TYR A 139 -17.25 -9.62 -1.95
CA TYR A 139 -16.38 -10.28 -2.91
C TYR A 139 -15.65 -11.42 -2.23
N ASN A 140 -15.37 -12.48 -2.99
CA ASN A 140 -14.59 -13.63 -2.55
C ASN A 140 -13.41 -13.81 -3.49
N PHE A 141 -12.24 -14.05 -2.93
CA PHE A 141 -10.99 -14.29 -3.66
C PHE A 141 -10.40 -15.66 -3.28
#